data_AF-A0A378UJM7-F1
#
_entry.id   AF-A0A378UJM7-F1
#
_cell.length_a   1.000
_cell.length_b   1.000
_cell.length_c   1.000
_cell.angle_alpha   90.00
_cell.angle_beta   90.00
_cell.angle_gamma   90.00
#
_symmetry.space_group_name_H-M   'P 1'
#
loop_
_entity.id
_entity.type
_entity.pdbx_description
1 polymer ?
#
loop_
_entity_poly.entity_id
_entity_poly.type
_entity_poly.pdbx_seq_one_letter_code
_entity_poly.pdbx_strand_id
1 'polypeptide(L)'
;MNMRKLVKISNLIALAAVACLSYWVFAFILATVFGLKVFRENLSEMFVFSIFGIIAVMAGALIVNIMLNLTRIAERDDKCEAVKPQRPMKKWLYAALAVFPLLAALLFGGNYLTVQKKQQILMKSAARVQSEYGSQAAKIADYRFDLAYLKQTSADLELMEKRDSAFRSVSVIVPDTIGGASVYLAFHSNAAAHIPDDVTTGTAAADSIAYRHDGKNRSIRKAEYIYQAGLHEREYLDSVFGSNLDTSRFESHDGNYTLFYPYRQNGRTVAVFRFADYQPYGKFGS
;
A
#
# COMPACT_ATOMS: atom_id res chain seq x y z
N MET A 1 -46.67 -25.05 1.25
CA MET A 1 -46.27 -23.86 0.46
C MET A 1 -46.45 -24.18 -1.03
N ASN A 2 -46.95 -23.27 -1.87
CA ASN A 2 -47.25 -23.57 -3.28
C ASN A 2 -45.94 -23.82 -4.08
N MET A 3 -45.79 -25.01 -4.68
CA MET A 3 -44.60 -25.43 -5.46
C MET A 3 -44.19 -24.39 -6.51
N ARG A 4 -45.17 -23.74 -7.17
CA ARG A 4 -44.93 -22.68 -8.16
C ARG A 4 -44.27 -21.44 -7.55
N LYS A 5 -44.57 -21.11 -6.29
CA LYS A 5 -43.92 -19.99 -5.58
C LYS A 5 -42.47 -20.34 -5.25
N LEU A 6 -42.20 -21.59 -4.86
CA LEU A 6 -40.87 -22.08 -4.51
C LEU A 6 -39.91 -22.06 -5.72
N VAL A 7 -40.38 -22.49 -6.89
CA VAL A 7 -39.64 -22.39 -8.16
C VAL A 7 -39.34 -20.93 -8.55
N LYS A 8 -40.29 -20.01 -8.34
CA LYS A 8 -40.07 -18.57 -8.63
C LYS A 8 -39.02 -17.95 -7.69
N ILE A 9 -39.05 -18.30 -6.41
CA ILE A 9 -38.07 -17.82 -5.42
C ILE A 9 -36.68 -18.37 -5.74
N SER A 10 -36.56 -19.65 -6.05
CA SER A 10 -35.29 -20.27 -6.43
C SER A 10 -34.69 -19.63 -7.70
N ASN A 11 -35.51 -19.39 -8.74
CA ASN A 11 -35.07 -18.65 -9.93
C ASN A 11 -34.60 -17.23 -9.61
N LEU A 12 -35.29 -16.51 -8.71
CA LEU A 12 -34.90 -15.17 -8.29
C LEU A 12 -33.57 -15.18 -7.54
N ILE A 13 -33.36 -16.13 -6.63
CA ILE A 13 -32.11 -16.29 -5.88
C ILE A 13 -30.95 -16.57 -6.84
N ALA A 14 -31.14 -17.47 -7.82
CA ALA A 14 -30.13 -17.77 -8.83
C ALA A 14 -29.77 -16.51 -9.65
N LEU A 15 -30.78 -15.74 -10.09
CA LEU A 15 -30.57 -14.50 -10.83
C LEU A 15 -29.83 -13.44 -9.98
N ALA A 16 -30.20 -13.31 -8.70
CA ALA A 16 -29.54 -12.40 -7.76
C ALA A 16 -28.08 -12.81 -7.51
N ALA A 17 -27.78 -14.10 -7.39
CA ALA A 17 -26.42 -14.60 -7.24
C ALA A 17 -25.55 -14.28 -8.47
N VAL A 18 -26.07 -14.45 -9.68
CA VAL A 18 -25.39 -14.05 -10.92
C VAL A 18 -25.13 -12.55 -10.95
N ALA A 19 -26.12 -11.72 -10.57
CA ALA A 19 -25.96 -10.27 -10.49
C ALA A 19 -24.89 -9.87 -9.46
N CYS A 20 -24.91 -10.46 -8.27
CA CYS A 20 -23.88 -10.26 -7.24
C CYS A 20 -22.49 -10.62 -7.75
N LEU A 21 -22.34 -11.76 -8.45
CA LEU A 21 -21.06 -12.16 -9.05
C LEU A 21 -20.61 -11.14 -10.09
N SER A 22 -21.52 -10.61 -10.91
CA SER A 22 -21.17 -9.59 -11.92
C SER A 22 -20.67 -8.29 -11.29
N TYR A 23 -21.33 -7.79 -10.23
CA TYR A 23 -20.86 -6.61 -9.49
C TYR A 23 -19.54 -6.88 -8.79
N TRP A 24 -19.33 -8.10 -8.33
CA TRP A 24 -18.09 -8.51 -7.69
C TRP A 24 -16.91 -8.50 -8.66
N VAL A 25 -17.07 -9.11 -9.84
CA VAL A 25 -16.07 -9.06 -10.92
C VAL A 25 -15.76 -7.62 -11.29
N PHE A 26 -16.77 -6.76 -11.39
CA PHE A 26 -16.57 -5.34 -11.67
C PHE A 26 -15.76 -4.63 -10.57
N ALA A 27 -16.13 -4.80 -9.30
CA ALA A 27 -15.40 -4.22 -8.17
C ALA A 27 -13.93 -4.70 -8.13
N PHE A 28 -13.70 -5.98 -8.44
CA PHE A 28 -12.36 -6.55 -8.55
C PHE A 28 -11.55 -5.91 -9.67
N ILE A 29 -12.12 -5.82 -10.88
CA ILE A 29 -11.47 -5.16 -12.02
C ILE A 29 -11.10 -3.72 -11.67
N LEU A 30 -12.02 -2.95 -11.05
CA LEU A 30 -11.71 -1.60 -10.60
C LEU A 30 -10.57 -1.57 -9.59
N ALA A 31 -10.61 -2.44 -8.59
CA ALA A 31 -9.58 -2.49 -7.56
C ALA A 31 -8.20 -2.86 -8.14
N THR A 32 -8.14 -3.79 -9.09
CA THR A 32 -6.89 -4.21 -9.73
C THR A 32 -6.37 -3.18 -10.73
N VAL A 33 -7.22 -2.67 -11.62
CA VAL A 33 -6.80 -1.73 -12.68
C VAL A 33 -6.39 -0.38 -12.11
N PHE A 34 -7.11 0.11 -11.09
CA PHE A 34 -6.84 1.41 -10.46
C PHE A 34 -6.04 1.31 -9.16
N GLY A 35 -5.58 0.11 -8.78
CA GLY A 35 -4.79 -0.10 -7.56
C GLY A 35 -5.52 0.29 -6.28
N LEU A 36 -6.86 0.20 -6.24
CA LEU A 36 -7.66 0.61 -5.09
C LEU A 36 -7.49 -0.40 -3.94
N LYS A 37 -6.64 -0.04 -2.96
CA LYS A 37 -6.39 -0.88 -1.79
C LYS A 37 -7.36 -0.58 -0.65
N VAL A 38 -8.65 -0.72 -0.93
CA VAL A 38 -9.75 -0.60 0.05
C VAL A 38 -9.72 -1.75 1.08
N PHE A 39 -9.03 -2.85 0.77
CA PHE A 39 -9.13 -4.12 1.50
C PHE A 39 -7.76 -4.59 2.01
N ARG A 40 -7.46 -4.34 3.29
CA ARG A 40 -6.06 -4.26 3.76
C ARG A 40 -5.49 -5.46 4.55
N GLU A 41 -6.27 -6.29 5.24
CA GLU A 41 -5.61 -7.31 6.10
C GLU A 41 -6.28 -8.67 6.27
N ASN A 42 -7.61 -8.81 6.11
CA ASN A 42 -8.28 -10.13 6.17
C ASN A 42 -9.31 -10.31 5.05
N LEU A 43 -9.32 -9.37 4.13
CA LEU A 43 -10.36 -9.28 3.13
C LEU A 43 -10.06 -10.10 1.90
N SER A 44 -8.80 -10.44 1.58
CA SER A 44 -8.49 -11.40 0.52
C SER A 44 -9.08 -12.79 0.82
N GLU A 45 -9.05 -13.22 2.08
CA GLU A 45 -9.70 -14.46 2.52
C GLU A 45 -11.22 -14.33 2.49
N MET A 46 -11.79 -13.28 3.10
CA MET A 46 -13.24 -13.01 3.01
C MET A 46 -13.70 -12.84 1.56
N PHE A 47 -12.82 -12.40 0.67
CA PHE A 47 -13.04 -12.20 -0.76
C PHE A 47 -13.12 -13.53 -1.50
N VAL A 48 -12.25 -14.49 -1.17
CA VAL A 48 -12.35 -15.86 -1.69
C VAL A 48 -13.59 -16.56 -1.12
N PHE A 49 -13.86 -16.41 0.18
CA PHE A 49 -15.04 -16.96 0.82
C PHE A 49 -16.35 -16.37 0.29
N SER A 50 -16.39 -15.08 -0.09
CA SER A 50 -17.59 -14.46 -0.67
C SER A 50 -17.90 -15.03 -2.06
N ILE A 51 -16.88 -15.28 -2.88
CA ILE A 51 -17.03 -15.95 -4.19
C ILE A 51 -17.58 -17.36 -3.99
N PHE A 52 -16.97 -18.15 -3.10
CA PHE A 52 -17.45 -19.51 -2.80
C PHE A 52 -18.88 -19.48 -2.24
N GLY A 53 -19.22 -18.52 -1.38
CA GLY A 53 -20.57 -18.34 -0.86
C GLY A 53 -21.59 -18.06 -1.96
N ILE A 54 -21.28 -17.16 -2.89
CA ILE A 54 -22.15 -16.83 -4.04
C ILE A 54 -22.34 -18.07 -4.93
N ILE A 55 -21.27 -18.81 -5.22
CA ILE A 55 -21.33 -20.04 -6.02
C ILE A 55 -22.17 -21.11 -5.31
N ALA A 56 -21.99 -21.30 -4.00
CA ALA A 56 -22.75 -22.27 -3.21
C ALA A 56 -24.25 -21.94 -3.19
N VAL A 57 -24.61 -20.67 -3.00
CA VAL A 57 -26.01 -20.20 -3.06
C VAL A 57 -26.60 -20.42 -4.46
N MET A 58 -25.84 -20.11 -5.51
CA MET A 58 -26.27 -20.32 -6.89
C MET A 58 -26.49 -21.80 -7.20
N ALA A 59 -25.58 -22.68 -6.78
CA ALA A 59 -25.67 -24.12 -6.96
C ALA A 59 -26.87 -24.72 -6.19
N GLY A 60 -27.06 -24.31 -4.92
CA GLY A 60 -28.21 -24.73 -4.12
C GLY A 60 -29.53 -24.27 -4.74
N ALA A 61 -29.60 -23.03 -5.22
CA ALA A 61 -30.76 -22.52 -5.92
C ALA A 61 -31.06 -23.31 -7.19
N LEU A 62 -30.03 -23.66 -7.99
CA LEU A 62 -30.18 -24.48 -9.19
C LEU A 62 -30.69 -25.90 -8.89
N ILE A 63 -30.11 -26.57 -7.90
CA ILE A 63 -30.53 -27.93 -7.48
C ILE A 63 -32.01 -27.91 -7.07
N VAL A 64 -32.40 -26.94 -6.24
CA VAL A 64 -33.80 -26.76 -5.83
C VAL A 64 -34.70 -26.50 -7.03
N ASN A 65 -34.27 -25.66 -7.99
CA ASN A 65 -35.03 -25.37 -9.20
C ASN A 65 -35.28 -26.64 -10.03
N ILE A 66 -34.23 -27.44 -10.26
CA ILE A 66 -34.30 -28.69 -11.02
C ILE A 66 -35.19 -29.69 -10.30
N MET A 67 -34.98 -29.92 -9.00
CA MET A 67 -35.74 -30.87 -8.20
C MET A 67 -37.23 -30.54 -8.22
N LEU A 68 -37.61 -29.28 -7.95
CA LEU A 68 -39.01 -28.86 -7.96
C LEU A 68 -39.65 -28.96 -9.35
N ASN A 69 -38.87 -28.71 -10.41
CA ASN A 69 -39.38 -28.82 -11.78
C ASN A 69 -39.59 -30.30 -12.17
N LEU A 70 -38.71 -31.21 -11.75
CA LEU A 70 -38.88 -32.65 -11.93
C LEU A 70 -40.04 -33.21 -11.09
N THR A 71 -40.15 -32.84 -9.81
CA THR A 71 -41.29 -33.23 -8.95
C THR A 71 -42.61 -32.74 -9.55
N ARG A 72 -42.66 -31.52 -10.08
CA ARG A 72 -43.84 -31.00 -10.78
C ARG A 72 -44.19 -31.78 -12.05
N ILE A 73 -43.18 -32.22 -12.83
CA ILE A 73 -43.41 -33.04 -14.03
C ILE A 73 -43.95 -34.43 -13.64
N ALA A 74 -43.49 -34.98 -12.51
CA ALA A 74 -43.97 -36.24 -11.96
C ALA A 74 -45.40 -36.14 -11.38
N GLU A 75 -45.79 -34.98 -10.86
CA GLU A 75 -47.12 -34.70 -10.26
C GLU A 75 -48.17 -34.19 -11.27
N ARG A 76 -47.99 -34.40 -12.58
CA ARG A 76 -48.83 -33.77 -13.63
C ARG A 76 -50.34 -33.96 -13.43
N ASP A 77 -51.04 -32.83 -13.26
CA ASP A 77 -52.36 -32.56 -13.84
C ASP A 77 -52.16 -31.55 -14.98
N ASP A 78 -52.62 -31.90 -16.19
CA ASP A 78 -52.51 -31.08 -17.40
C ASP A 78 -53.37 -29.81 -17.29
N LYS A 79 -52.78 -28.70 -16.83
CA LYS A 79 -53.34 -27.36 -17.03
C LYS A 79 -52.34 -26.48 -17.76
N CYS A 80 -52.52 -26.41 -19.09
CA CYS A 80 -51.90 -25.41 -19.95
C CYS A 80 -52.45 -24.02 -19.60
N GLU A 81 -51.73 -23.28 -18.75
CA GLU A 81 -51.95 -21.84 -18.63
C GLU A 81 -51.08 -21.10 -19.64
N ALA A 82 -51.72 -20.25 -20.46
CA ALA A 82 -51.05 -19.39 -21.43
C ALA A 82 -50.02 -18.46 -20.75
N VAL A 83 -48.82 -18.39 -21.32
CA VAL A 83 -47.75 -17.48 -20.91
C VAL A 83 -48.22 -16.04 -21.15
N LYS A 84 -48.62 -15.33 -20.08
CA LYS A 84 -48.95 -13.90 -20.19
C LYS A 84 -47.69 -13.12 -20.61
N PRO A 85 -47.79 -12.18 -21.57
CA PRO A 85 -46.66 -11.38 -22.01
C PRO A 85 -46.11 -10.58 -20.82
N GLN A 86 -44.85 -10.83 -20.46
CA GLN A 86 -44.17 -10.09 -19.40
C GLN A 86 -44.01 -8.63 -19.83
N ARG A 87 -44.58 -7.70 -19.06
CA ARG A 87 -44.33 -6.26 -19.25
C ARG A 87 -42.82 -5.99 -19.10
N PRO A 88 -42.22 -5.17 -19.96
CA PRO A 88 -40.78 -4.95 -19.95
C PRO A 88 -40.37 -4.27 -18.64
N MET A 89 -39.55 -4.97 -17.86
CA MET A 89 -39.12 -4.61 -16.50
C MET A 89 -38.03 -3.52 -16.51
N LYS A 90 -38.18 -2.48 -17.35
CA LYS A 90 -37.15 -1.46 -17.64
C LYS A 90 -36.64 -0.74 -16.39
N LYS A 91 -37.53 -0.47 -15.41
CA LYS A 91 -37.16 0.21 -14.15
C LYS A 91 -36.14 -0.58 -13.32
N TRP A 92 -36.29 -1.90 -13.24
CA TRP A 92 -35.35 -2.75 -12.49
C TRP A 92 -34.02 -2.90 -13.21
N LEU A 93 -34.02 -2.89 -14.55
CA LEU A 93 -32.80 -2.87 -15.34
C LEU A 93 -32.00 -1.58 -15.08
N TYR A 94 -32.65 -0.41 -15.08
CA TYR A 94 -31.97 0.85 -14.74
C TYR A 94 -31.46 0.87 -13.30
N ALA A 95 -32.24 0.34 -12.35
CA ALA A 95 -31.80 0.24 -10.96
C ALA A 95 -30.56 -0.67 -10.81
N ALA A 96 -30.54 -1.82 -11.48
CA ALA A 96 -29.36 -2.69 -11.51
C ALA A 96 -28.15 -2.00 -12.15
N LEU A 97 -28.34 -1.31 -13.27
CA LEU A 97 -27.26 -0.59 -13.94
C LEU A 97 -26.69 0.56 -13.08
N ALA A 98 -27.54 1.22 -12.27
CA ALA A 98 -27.13 2.29 -11.37
C ALA A 98 -26.24 1.83 -10.20
N VAL A 99 -26.21 0.53 -9.89
CA VAL A 99 -25.33 -0.02 -8.85
C VAL A 99 -23.86 0.07 -9.25
N PHE A 100 -23.52 -0.07 -10.54
CA PHE A 100 -22.14 0.02 -11.03
C PHE A 100 -21.46 1.37 -10.69
N PRO A 101 -22.00 2.54 -11.09
CA PRO A 101 -21.39 3.81 -10.75
C PRO A 101 -21.39 4.08 -9.24
N LEU A 102 -22.41 3.61 -8.51
CA LEU A 102 -22.46 3.74 -7.06
C LEU A 102 -21.32 2.96 -6.38
N LEU A 103 -21.09 1.72 -6.79
CA LEU A 103 -19.97 0.90 -6.31
C LEU A 103 -18.62 1.54 -6.65
N ALA A 104 -18.46 2.05 -7.87
CA ALA A 104 -17.26 2.77 -8.26
C ALA A 104 -17.02 3.97 -7.34
N ALA A 105 -18.02 4.83 -7.14
CA ALA A 105 -17.91 5.99 -6.27
C ALA A 105 -17.54 5.59 -4.82
N LEU A 106 -18.12 4.51 -4.30
CA LEU A 106 -17.79 4.00 -2.97
C LEU A 106 -16.34 3.52 -2.87
N LEU A 107 -15.86 2.77 -3.86
CA LEU A 107 -14.49 2.23 -3.88
C LEU A 107 -13.45 3.35 -4.00
N PHE A 108 -13.64 4.27 -4.95
CA PHE A 108 -12.75 5.43 -5.10
C PHE A 108 -12.78 6.34 -3.88
N GLY A 109 -13.98 6.60 -3.32
CA GLY A 109 -14.14 7.39 -2.10
C GLY A 109 -13.45 6.75 -0.89
N GLY A 110 -13.62 5.44 -0.70
CA GLY A 110 -12.95 4.69 0.37
C GLY A 110 -11.42 4.70 0.24
N ASN A 111 -10.91 4.53 -0.98
CA ASN A 111 -9.48 4.65 -1.26
C ASN A 111 -8.95 6.05 -0.96
N TYR A 112 -9.63 7.09 -1.44
CA TYR A 112 -9.26 8.50 -1.20
C TYR A 112 -9.18 8.83 0.31
N LEU A 113 -10.21 8.43 1.08
CA LEU A 113 -10.22 8.63 2.53
C LEU A 113 -9.09 7.85 3.23
N THR A 114 -8.78 6.66 2.74
CA THR A 114 -7.67 5.84 3.27
C THR A 114 -6.32 6.53 3.04
N VAL A 115 -6.09 7.02 1.81
CA VAL A 115 -4.88 7.76 1.44
C VAL A 115 -4.72 9.01 2.30
N GLN A 116 -5.79 9.82 2.45
CA GLN A 116 -5.74 11.01 3.31
C GLN A 116 -5.44 10.68 4.78
N LYS A 117 -6.09 9.65 5.33
CA LYS A 117 -5.84 9.21 6.70
C LYS A 117 -4.39 8.77 6.87
N LYS A 118 -3.82 8.06 5.90
CA LYS A 118 -2.43 7.61 5.91
C LYS A 118 -1.45 8.78 5.82
N GLN A 119 -1.71 9.74 4.94
CA GLN A 119 -0.94 10.98 4.87
C GLN A 119 -0.93 11.72 6.21
N GLN A 120 -2.08 11.88 6.86
CA GLN A 120 -2.18 12.55 8.16
C GLN A 120 -1.42 11.81 9.26
N ILE A 121 -1.49 10.47 9.28
CA ILE A 121 -0.75 9.65 10.24
C ILE A 121 0.76 9.83 10.05
N LEU A 122 1.26 9.70 8.82
CA LEU A 122 2.69 9.90 8.52
C LEU A 122 3.14 11.32 8.84
N MET A 123 2.32 12.33 8.54
CA MET A 123 2.63 13.73 8.85
C MET A 123 2.74 13.96 10.37
N LYS A 124 1.84 13.36 11.15
CA LYS A 124 1.91 13.43 12.63
C LYS A 124 3.17 12.75 13.15
N SER A 125 3.55 11.60 12.61
CA SER A 125 4.79 10.91 12.96
C SER A 125 6.02 11.73 12.59
N ALA A 126 6.04 12.35 11.41
CA ALA A 126 7.12 13.23 10.99
C ALA A 126 7.24 14.47 11.90
N ALA A 127 6.12 15.08 12.30
CA ALA A 127 6.13 16.20 13.24
C ALA A 127 6.74 15.83 14.60
N ARG A 128 6.55 14.58 15.07
CA ARG A 128 7.18 14.09 16.31
C ARG A 128 8.70 13.98 16.21
N VAL A 129 9.26 13.84 15.02
CA VAL A 129 10.72 13.80 14.83
C VAL A 129 11.39 15.06 15.35
N GLN A 130 10.72 16.21 15.24
CA GLN A 130 11.24 17.46 15.77
C GLN A 130 10.99 17.63 17.27
N SER A 131 9.81 17.25 17.77
CA SER A 131 9.41 17.50 19.16
C SER A 131 9.90 16.45 20.16
N GLU A 132 9.95 15.18 19.75
CA GLU A 132 10.22 14.02 20.62
C GLU A 132 11.61 13.42 20.33
N TYR A 133 12.02 13.45 19.06
CA TYR A 133 13.33 12.95 18.62
C TYR A 133 14.31 14.07 18.28
N GLY A 134 14.07 15.31 18.73
CA GLY A 134 14.83 16.48 18.29
C GLY A 134 16.35 16.31 18.40
N SER A 135 16.84 15.64 19.44
CA SER A 135 18.26 15.35 19.62
C SER A 135 18.82 14.29 18.64
N GLN A 136 18.06 13.22 18.38
CA GLN A 136 18.42 12.16 17.44
C GLN A 136 18.32 12.67 16.01
N ALA A 137 17.23 13.35 15.67
CA ALA A 137 17.02 13.96 14.37
C ALA A 137 18.11 14.97 14.03
N ALA A 138 18.55 15.78 15.00
CA ALA A 138 19.66 16.70 14.81
C ALA A 138 20.99 15.98 14.53
N LYS A 139 21.26 14.87 15.22
CA LYS A 139 22.46 14.05 14.97
C LYS A 139 22.43 13.39 13.58
N ILE A 140 21.29 12.83 13.19
CA ILE A 140 21.07 12.25 11.87
C ILE A 140 21.26 13.32 10.78
N ALA A 141 20.81 14.55 11.04
CA ALA A 141 20.90 15.67 10.11
C ALA A 141 22.29 16.32 10.02
N ASP A 142 23.16 16.17 11.03
CA ASP A 142 24.57 16.60 10.99
C ASP A 142 25.40 15.59 10.16
N TYR A 143 25.10 15.55 8.86
CA TYR A 143 25.65 14.57 7.94
C TYR A 143 27.18 14.60 7.83
N ARG A 144 27.80 13.43 8.02
CA ARG A 144 29.22 13.18 7.73
C ARG A 144 29.40 11.78 7.18
N PHE A 145 30.18 11.61 6.10
CA PHE A 145 30.45 10.27 5.58
C PHE A 145 31.60 9.60 6.34
N ASP A 146 31.33 9.14 7.57
CA ASP A 146 32.29 8.41 8.41
C ASP A 146 31.63 7.22 9.15
N LEU A 147 32.45 6.35 9.74
CA LEU A 147 31.97 5.16 10.45
C LEU A 147 31.07 5.50 11.64
N ALA A 148 31.36 6.58 12.35
CA ALA A 148 30.60 6.96 13.54
C ALA A 148 29.20 7.42 13.14
N TYR A 149 29.10 8.23 12.09
CA TYR A 149 27.83 8.65 11.51
C TYR A 149 27.02 7.46 11.00
N LEU A 150 27.62 6.55 10.22
CA LEU A 150 26.92 5.38 9.70
C LEU A 150 26.33 4.52 10.82
N LYS A 151 27.12 4.20 11.85
CA LYS A 151 26.67 3.39 12.98
C LYS A 151 25.58 4.09 13.79
N GLN A 152 25.82 5.35 14.16
CA GLN A 152 24.88 6.14 14.98
C GLN A 152 23.56 6.36 14.25
N THR A 153 23.60 6.75 12.97
CA THR A 153 22.40 6.98 12.16
C THR A 153 21.60 5.69 11.97
N SER A 154 22.26 4.57 11.69
CA SER A 154 21.61 3.26 11.57
C SER A 154 20.85 2.90 12.86
N ALA A 155 21.50 3.06 14.02
CA ALA A 155 20.91 2.77 15.33
C ALA A 155 19.76 3.72 15.69
N ASP A 156 19.91 5.02 15.44
CA ASP A 156 18.86 6.01 15.73
C ASP A 156 17.63 5.79 14.83
N LEU A 157 17.83 5.49 13.54
CA LEU A 157 16.74 5.15 12.62
C LEU A 157 16.05 3.84 13.05
N GLU A 158 16.79 2.80 13.42
CA GLU A 158 16.21 1.54 13.92
C GLU A 158 15.34 1.77 15.16
N LEU A 159 15.78 2.62 16.08
CA LEU A 159 15.00 2.99 17.26
C LEU A 159 13.70 3.70 16.88
N MET A 160 13.73 4.59 15.88
CA MET A 160 12.53 5.27 15.38
C MET A 160 11.54 4.28 14.75
N GLU A 161 12.01 3.33 13.95
CA GLU A 161 11.18 2.26 13.35
C GLU A 161 10.52 1.39 14.43
N LYS A 162 11.24 1.07 15.51
CA LYS A 162 10.69 0.26 16.61
C LYS A 162 9.70 1.01 17.49
N ARG A 163 9.78 2.35 17.56
CA ARG A 163 8.93 3.16 18.45
C ARG A 163 7.65 3.67 17.80
N ASP A 164 7.62 3.84 16.48
CA ASP A 164 6.43 4.35 15.79
C ASP A 164 5.91 3.39 14.72
N SER A 165 4.83 2.69 15.07
CA SER A 165 4.13 1.76 14.17
C SER A 165 3.44 2.42 12.96
N ALA A 166 3.42 3.76 12.88
CA ALA A 166 2.81 4.49 11.77
C ALA A 166 3.51 4.23 10.42
N PHE A 167 4.80 3.88 10.45
CA PHE A 167 5.60 3.55 9.30
C PHE A 167 6.37 2.24 9.55
N ARG A 168 6.81 1.60 8.46
CA ARG A 168 7.58 0.36 8.49
C ARG A 168 9.07 0.60 8.36
N SER A 169 9.45 1.68 7.70
CA SER A 169 10.84 2.09 7.59
C SER A 169 10.98 3.61 7.63
N VAL A 170 12.09 4.09 8.18
CA VAL A 170 12.53 5.47 8.04
C VAL A 170 13.95 5.52 7.50
N SER A 171 14.22 6.50 6.66
CA SER A 171 15.54 6.76 6.10
C SER A 171 15.78 8.25 6.05
N VAL A 172 17.05 8.64 5.98
CA VAL A 172 17.45 10.03 5.78
C VAL A 172 18.12 10.18 4.42
N ILE A 173 17.74 11.21 3.69
CA ILE A 173 18.33 11.60 2.41
C ILE A 173 19.11 12.90 2.61
N VAL A 174 20.33 12.95 2.08
CA VAL A 174 21.23 14.10 2.18
C VAL A 174 21.92 14.38 0.84
N PRO A 175 22.22 15.64 0.51
CA PRO A 175 23.00 15.99 -0.66
C PRO A 175 24.50 15.68 -0.44
N ASP A 176 25.17 15.17 -1.46
CA ASP A 176 26.62 14.98 -1.47
C ASP A 176 27.17 15.09 -2.91
N THR A 177 28.48 14.92 -3.06
CA THR A 177 29.19 14.83 -4.32
C THR A 177 30.06 13.58 -4.36
N ILE A 178 30.10 12.91 -5.50
CA ILE A 178 31.00 11.78 -5.79
C ILE A 178 31.73 12.11 -7.09
N GLY A 179 33.06 12.15 -7.07
CA GLY A 179 33.84 12.56 -8.24
C GLY A 179 33.43 13.91 -8.85
N GLY A 180 32.90 14.83 -8.04
CA GLY A 180 32.41 16.16 -8.46
C GLY A 180 30.97 16.20 -9.00
N ALA A 181 30.29 15.06 -9.15
CA ALA A 181 28.89 15.02 -9.56
C ALA A 181 27.96 15.11 -8.34
N SER A 182 26.96 15.99 -8.39
CA SER A 182 25.93 16.10 -7.33
C SER A 182 25.03 14.87 -7.29
N VAL A 183 24.96 14.26 -6.12
CA VAL A 183 24.17 13.07 -5.83
C VAL A 183 23.40 13.25 -4.53
N TYR A 184 22.41 12.38 -4.33
CA TYR A 184 21.77 12.21 -3.04
C TYR A 184 22.20 10.88 -2.46
N LEU A 185 22.49 10.85 -1.16
CA LEU A 185 22.74 9.62 -0.43
C LEU A 185 21.56 9.33 0.50
N ALA A 186 21.23 8.06 0.66
CA ALA A 186 20.22 7.60 1.60
C ALA A 186 20.80 6.64 2.62
N PHE A 187 20.49 6.88 3.89
CA PHE A 187 20.85 6.01 5.01
C PHE A 187 19.60 5.40 5.64
N HIS A 188 19.65 4.09 5.88
CA HIS A 188 18.57 3.27 6.42
C HIS A 188 18.97 2.70 7.78
N SER A 189 18.02 2.11 8.51
CA SER A 189 18.26 1.45 9.80
C SER A 189 19.25 0.27 9.74
N ASN A 190 19.49 -0.29 8.55
CA ASN A 190 20.45 -1.37 8.31
C ASN A 190 21.70 -0.93 7.52
N ALA A 191 21.91 0.38 7.34
CA ALA A 191 23.04 0.94 6.58
C ALA A 191 24.42 0.50 7.12
N ALA A 192 24.51 0.21 8.42
CA ALA A 192 25.72 -0.24 9.09
C ALA A 192 25.74 -1.75 9.40
N ALA A 193 24.74 -2.54 8.96
CA ALA A 193 24.60 -3.95 9.36
C ALA A 193 25.80 -4.83 8.95
N HIS A 194 26.55 -4.42 7.91
CA HIS A 194 27.73 -5.13 7.41
C HIS A 194 29.05 -4.64 8.06
N ILE A 195 28.97 -3.65 8.95
CA ILE A 195 30.12 -3.04 9.63
C ILE A 195 30.24 -3.67 11.01
N PRO A 196 31.31 -4.45 11.28
CA PRO A 196 31.53 -5.04 12.59
C PRO A 196 31.70 -3.98 13.68
N ASP A 197 31.41 -4.36 14.93
CA ASP A 197 31.51 -3.44 16.07
C ASP A 197 32.97 -3.05 16.35
N ASP A 198 33.89 -3.98 16.17
CA ASP A 198 35.32 -3.92 16.51
C ASP A 198 36.21 -3.43 15.35
N VAL A 199 35.77 -2.40 14.62
CA VAL A 199 36.54 -1.85 13.50
C VAL A 199 37.41 -0.67 13.93
N THR A 200 38.66 -0.63 13.42
CA THR A 200 39.51 0.56 13.53
C THR A 200 39.43 1.37 12.24
N THR A 201 39.16 2.67 12.35
CA THR A 201 39.10 3.59 11.21
C THR A 201 40.48 3.67 10.55
N GLY A 202 40.52 3.40 9.24
CA GLY A 202 41.69 3.63 8.40
C GLY A 202 41.70 5.06 7.84
N THR A 203 42.59 5.34 6.90
CA THR A 203 42.66 6.63 6.20
C THR A 203 41.38 6.89 5.39
N ALA A 204 40.78 8.07 5.57
CA ALA A 204 39.66 8.51 4.74
C ALA A 204 40.15 8.84 3.32
N ALA A 205 39.43 8.36 2.31
CA ALA A 205 39.54 8.85 0.94
C ALA A 205 38.26 9.62 0.59
N ALA A 206 38.32 10.53 -0.39
CA ALA A 206 37.25 11.51 -0.66
C ALA A 206 35.84 10.89 -0.76
N ASP A 207 35.72 9.72 -1.40
CA ASP A 207 34.45 9.03 -1.62
C ASP A 207 34.37 7.65 -0.94
N SER A 208 35.28 7.35 0.00
CA SER A 208 35.27 6.06 0.70
C SER A 208 35.91 6.09 2.09
N ILE A 209 35.38 5.26 2.97
CA ILE A 209 35.90 5.07 4.33
C ILE A 209 36.67 3.75 4.36
N ALA A 210 37.98 3.80 4.62
CA ALA A 210 38.75 2.59 4.89
C ALA A 210 38.59 2.16 6.34
N TYR A 211 38.50 0.86 6.58
CA TYR A 211 38.49 0.29 7.92
C TYR A 211 39.21 -1.06 7.94
N ARG A 212 39.70 -1.46 9.11
CA ARG A 212 40.35 -2.75 9.30
C ARG A 212 39.47 -3.65 10.17
N HIS A 213 39.29 -4.89 9.73
CA HIS A 213 38.59 -5.94 10.47
C HIS A 213 39.24 -7.28 10.18
N ASP A 214 39.52 -8.07 11.22
CA ASP A 214 40.14 -9.39 11.11
C ASP A 214 41.44 -9.37 10.27
N GLY A 215 42.31 -8.39 10.53
CA GLY A 215 43.56 -8.20 9.81
C GLY A 215 43.43 -7.78 8.33
N LYS A 216 42.21 -7.65 7.78
CA LYS A 216 41.94 -7.27 6.40
C LYS A 216 41.51 -5.81 6.30
N ASN A 217 42.05 -5.11 5.31
CA ASN A 217 41.58 -3.77 4.94
C ASN A 217 40.32 -3.90 4.11
N ARG A 218 39.29 -3.16 4.48
CA ARG A 218 38.00 -3.06 3.78
C ARG A 218 37.69 -1.59 3.55
N SER A 219 36.78 -1.32 2.62
CA SER A 219 36.34 0.05 2.32
C SER A 219 34.84 0.11 2.10
N ILE A 220 34.20 1.15 2.61
CA ILE A 220 32.81 1.50 2.35
C ILE A 220 32.81 2.68 1.37
N ARG A 221 32.08 2.58 0.26
CA ARG A 221 32.05 3.65 -0.75
C ARG A 221 30.75 4.43 -0.69
N LYS A 222 30.80 5.75 -0.89
CA LYS A 222 29.58 6.59 -1.02
C LYS A 222 28.63 6.06 -2.10
N ALA A 223 29.18 5.47 -3.17
CA ALA A 223 28.43 4.88 -4.27
C ALA A 223 27.42 3.80 -3.82
N GLU A 224 27.66 3.13 -2.69
CA GLU A 224 26.76 2.10 -2.14
C GLU A 224 25.53 2.69 -1.45
N TYR A 225 25.53 4.00 -1.18
CA TYR A 225 24.45 4.74 -0.53
C TYR A 225 23.72 5.69 -1.48
N ILE A 226 24.03 5.67 -2.79
CA ILE A 226 23.37 6.55 -3.75
C ILE A 226 21.86 6.29 -3.75
N TYR A 227 21.12 7.36 -3.48
CA TYR A 227 19.68 7.35 -3.57
C TYR A 227 19.21 7.45 -5.02
N GLN A 228 18.57 6.40 -5.49
CA GLN A 228 18.05 6.32 -6.87
C GLN A 228 16.66 6.97 -6.96
N ALA A 229 16.65 8.31 -6.97
CA ALA A 229 15.43 9.08 -7.15
C ALA A 229 14.90 8.98 -8.59
N GLY A 230 13.58 8.82 -8.76
CA GLY A 230 12.92 9.03 -10.05
C GLY A 230 12.95 10.50 -10.48
N LEU A 231 12.56 10.82 -11.72
CA LEU A 231 12.61 12.19 -12.26
C LEU A 231 11.93 13.21 -11.35
N HIS A 232 10.65 13.00 -11.03
CA HIS A 232 9.88 13.93 -10.19
C HIS A 232 10.42 14.03 -8.77
N GLU A 233 10.92 12.93 -8.24
CA GLU A 233 11.50 12.91 -6.90
C GLU A 233 12.81 13.71 -6.85
N ARG A 234 13.64 13.57 -7.89
CA ARG A 234 14.87 14.35 -8.04
C ARG A 234 14.57 15.84 -8.15
N GLU A 235 13.60 16.25 -8.97
CA GLU A 235 13.14 17.64 -9.07
C GLU A 235 12.69 18.21 -7.71
N TYR A 236 12.02 17.37 -6.90
CA TYR A 236 11.63 17.75 -5.55
C TYR A 236 12.83 17.91 -4.62
N LEU A 237 13.77 16.97 -4.59
CA LEU A 237 14.98 17.07 -3.77
C LEU A 237 15.83 18.27 -4.18
N ASP A 238 15.98 18.53 -5.48
CA ASP A 238 16.69 19.71 -6.00
C ASP A 238 16.03 21.00 -5.48
N SER A 239 14.70 21.06 -5.46
CA SER A 239 13.94 22.21 -4.94
C SER A 239 14.05 22.36 -3.41
N VAL A 240 14.04 21.24 -2.68
CA VAL A 240 14.10 21.22 -1.22
C VAL A 240 15.48 21.62 -0.70
N PHE A 241 16.55 21.09 -1.30
CA PHE A 241 17.92 21.39 -0.89
C PHE A 241 18.47 22.67 -1.52
N GLY A 242 18.15 22.94 -2.79
CA GLY A 242 18.63 24.12 -3.51
C GLY A 242 17.86 25.40 -3.19
N SER A 243 16.53 25.31 -3.16
CA SER A 243 15.63 26.47 -2.97
C SER A 243 15.05 26.58 -1.56
N ASN A 244 15.47 25.71 -0.62
CA ASN A 244 14.96 25.64 0.75
C ASN A 244 13.43 25.51 0.84
N LEU A 245 12.83 24.74 -0.06
CA LEU A 245 11.40 24.45 -0.02
C LEU A 245 11.04 23.69 1.27
N ASP A 246 10.08 24.22 2.03
CA ASP A 246 9.63 23.65 3.31
C ASP A 246 8.40 22.74 3.17
N THR A 247 8.09 22.32 1.94
CA THR A 247 6.89 21.54 1.68
C THR A 247 7.22 20.06 1.72
N SER A 248 6.55 19.35 2.62
CA SER A 248 6.60 17.89 2.65
C SER A 248 5.88 17.31 1.42
N ARG A 249 6.43 16.23 0.86
CA ARG A 249 5.83 15.52 -0.27
C ARG A 249 5.32 14.17 0.18
N PHE A 250 4.04 13.90 -0.07
CA PHE A 250 3.43 12.61 0.18
C PHE A 250 3.15 11.90 -1.14
N GLU A 251 3.47 10.62 -1.19
CA GLU A 251 3.25 9.75 -2.32
C GLU A 251 2.48 8.51 -1.87
N SER A 252 1.50 8.11 -2.68
CA SER A 252 0.76 6.87 -2.50
C SER A 252 0.72 6.10 -3.81
N HIS A 253 1.28 4.90 -3.83
CA HIS A 253 1.25 4.03 -5.00
C HIS A 253 1.08 2.58 -4.58
N ASP A 254 0.08 1.90 -5.15
CA ASP A 254 -0.26 0.50 -4.85
C ASP A 254 -0.35 0.18 -3.34
N GLY A 255 -0.90 1.11 -2.57
CA GLY A 255 -1.04 1.02 -1.12
C GLY A 255 0.27 1.05 -0.32
N ASN A 256 1.38 1.41 -0.96
CA ASN A 256 2.58 1.88 -0.30
C ASN A 256 2.49 3.39 -0.14
N TYR A 257 2.81 3.87 1.05
CA TYR A 257 2.72 5.28 1.40
C TYR A 257 4.11 5.78 1.77
N THR A 258 4.57 6.84 1.12
CA THR A 258 5.86 7.47 1.40
C THR A 258 5.65 8.95 1.72
N LEU A 259 6.28 9.43 2.78
CA LEU A 259 6.33 10.83 3.14
C LEU A 259 7.79 11.29 3.16
N PHE A 260 8.09 12.32 2.36
CA PHE A 260 9.33 13.08 2.42
C PHE A 260 9.11 14.32 3.27
N TYR A 261 9.88 14.41 4.34
CA TYR A 261 9.78 15.47 5.34
C TYR A 261 11.11 16.23 5.42
N PRO A 262 11.18 17.46 4.89
CA PRO A 262 12.36 18.33 5.01
C PRO A 262 12.68 18.61 6.48
N TYR A 263 13.93 18.38 6.87
CA TYR A 263 14.44 18.74 8.19
C TYR A 263 15.34 19.96 8.09
N ARG A 264 14.97 21.00 8.83
CA ARG A 264 15.61 22.32 8.74
C ARG A 264 16.45 22.62 9.96
N GLN A 265 17.64 23.14 9.73
CA GLN A 265 18.50 23.75 10.73
C GLN A 265 18.92 25.14 10.26
N ASN A 266 18.82 26.14 11.12
CA ASN A 266 19.20 27.53 10.82
C ASN A 266 18.56 28.08 9.53
N GLY A 267 17.30 27.72 9.26
CA GLY A 267 16.56 28.17 8.07
C GLY A 267 16.91 27.46 6.77
N ARG A 268 17.82 26.49 6.77
CA ARG A 268 18.19 25.68 5.59
C ARG A 268 17.75 24.23 5.76
N THR A 269 17.35 23.59 4.67
CA THR A 269 17.10 22.15 4.69
C THR A 269 18.43 21.40 4.62
N VAL A 270 18.74 20.63 5.66
CA VAL A 270 20.01 19.89 5.78
C VAL A 270 19.83 18.39 5.50
N ALA A 271 18.62 17.88 5.67
CA ALA A 271 18.28 16.49 5.43
C ALA A 271 16.80 16.37 5.07
N VAL A 272 16.42 15.26 4.43
CA VAL A 272 15.01 14.89 4.19
C VAL A 272 14.78 13.52 4.82
N PHE A 273 13.86 13.45 5.79
CA PHE A 273 13.42 12.16 6.33
C PHE A 273 12.38 11.56 5.40
N ARG A 274 12.60 10.31 5.01
CA ARG A 274 11.69 9.52 4.20
C ARG A 274 11.07 8.43 5.06
N PHE A 275 9.79 8.60 5.39
CA PHE A 275 8.98 7.60 6.11
C PHE A 275 8.20 6.78 5.10
N ALA A 276 8.31 5.45 5.17
CA ALA A 276 7.56 4.56 4.30
C ALA A 276 6.74 3.55 5.10
N ASP A 277 5.44 3.49 4.82
CA ASP A 277 4.53 2.42 5.23
C ASP A 277 4.24 1.56 4.00
N TYR A 278 5.01 0.48 3.85
CA TYR A 278 4.80 -0.54 2.83
C TYR A 278 4.36 -1.85 3.49
N GLN A 279 3.54 -2.64 2.81
CA GLN A 279 3.23 -3.99 3.26
C GLN A 279 3.99 -4.97 2.37
N PRO A 280 4.88 -5.83 2.92
CA PRO A 280 5.33 -6.99 2.17
C PRO A 280 4.08 -7.83 1.89
N TYR A 281 3.74 -7.98 0.62
CA TYR A 281 2.62 -8.83 0.22
C TYR A 281 3.02 -10.27 0.54
N GLY A 282 2.61 -10.76 1.71
CA GLY A 282 2.73 -12.16 2.05
C GLY A 282 1.90 -12.95 1.06
N LYS A 283 2.56 -13.63 0.11
CA LYS A 283 1.93 -14.76 -0.57
C LYS A 283 1.48 -15.72 0.53
N PHE A 284 0.22 -16.13 0.51
CA PHE A 284 -0.24 -17.22 1.35
C PHE A 284 0.73 -18.41 1.21
N GLY A 285 1.38 -18.80 2.30
CA GLY A 285 2.28 -19.98 2.36
C GLY A 285 3.79 -19.72 2.32
N SER A 286 4.30 -18.56 2.77
CA SER A 286 5.72 -18.40 3.13
C SER A 286 5.99 -18.77 4.58
#